data_AF-G0MNC8-F1
#
_entry.id   AF-G0MNC8-F1
#
_cell.length_a   1.000
_cell.length_b   1.000
_cell.length_c   1.000
_cell.angle_alpha   90.00
_cell.angle_beta   90.00
_cell.angle_gamma   90.00
#
_symmetry.space_group_name_H-M   'P 1'
#
loop_
_entity.id
_entity.type
_entity.pdbx_description
1 polymer ?
#
loop_
_entity_poly.entity_id
_entity_poly.type
_entity_poly.pdbx_seq_one_letter_code
_entity_poly.pdbx_strand_id
1 'polypeptide(L)'
;MDPEALKNDFKRLRSMKNRMENSIAETDSFIDIAKRGKLMCLKDFLEHRELLVDVQKECNRRMVTLYKSAIVNDVDIDGTRLLKVYQFFFRNISQIGMLLRHLPRGSNAIWGIVILTAIIFLYAAC
;
A
#
# COMPACT_ATOMS: atom_id res chain seq x y z
N MET A 1 20.23 2.46 3.18
CA MET A 1 19.47 3.73 3.15
C MET A 1 19.21 4.12 4.59
N ASP A 2 19.30 5.40 4.95
CA ASP A 2 19.04 5.85 6.33
C ASP A 2 17.58 5.52 6.73
N PRO A 3 17.33 4.76 7.81
CA PRO A 3 15.99 4.41 8.27
C PRO A 3 15.08 5.62 8.53
N GLU A 4 15.64 6.72 9.05
CA GLU A 4 14.85 7.92 9.33
C GLU A 4 14.49 8.66 8.05
N ALA A 5 15.39 8.72 7.06
CA ALA A 5 15.06 9.22 5.73
C ALA A 5 13.91 8.43 5.09
N LEU A 6 13.94 7.09 5.18
CA LEU A 6 12.90 6.22 4.63
C LEU A 6 11.52 6.45 5.29
N LYS A 7 11.50 6.62 6.61
CA LYS A 7 10.27 6.96 7.35
C LYS A 7 9.73 8.33 6.97
N ASN A 8 10.60 9.32 6.82
CA ASN A 8 10.22 10.68 6.44
C ASN A 8 9.64 10.71 5.02
N ASP A 9 10.27 10.02 4.07
CA ASP A 9 9.77 9.88 2.71
C ASP A 9 8.39 9.20 2.68
N PHE A 10 8.22 8.14 3.47
CA PHE A 10 6.93 7.46 3.60
C PHE A 10 5.84 8.38 4.15
N LYS A 11 6.10 9.11 5.25
CA LYS A 11 5.14 10.06 5.83
C LYS A 11 4.74 11.14 4.84
N ARG A 12 5.72 11.72 4.13
CA ARG A 12 5.48 12.74 3.10
C ARG A 12 4.62 12.19 1.97
N LEU A 13 4.95 11.01 1.47
CA LEU A 13 4.21 10.39 0.37
C LEU A 13 2.80 10.00 0.77
N ARG A 14 2.60 9.48 1.99
CA ARG A 14 1.29 9.18 2.56
C ARG A 14 0.43 10.45 2.71
N SER A 15 1.02 11.54 3.19
CA SER A 15 0.33 12.83 3.28
C SER A 15 -0.09 13.33 1.90
N MET A 16 0.78 13.23 0.91
CA MET A 16 0.47 13.62 -0.47
C MET A 16 -0.66 12.78 -1.06
N LYS A 17 -0.63 11.45 -0.87
CA LYS A 17 -1.70 10.54 -1.29
C LYS A 17 -3.05 10.94 -0.68
N ASN A 18 -3.11 11.16 0.63
CA ASN A 18 -4.34 11.53 1.31
C ASN A 18 -4.90 12.88 0.80
N ARG A 19 -4.02 13.84 0.50
CA ARG A 19 -4.43 15.10 -0.13
C ARG A 19 -5.04 14.89 -1.52
N MET A 20 -4.42 14.04 -2.34
CA MET A 20 -4.98 13.71 -3.66
C MET A 20 -6.35 13.03 -3.55
N GLU A 21 -6.54 12.11 -2.59
CA GLU A 21 -7.84 11.47 -2.33
C GLU A 21 -8.93 12.49 -2.00
N ASN A 22 -8.62 13.46 -1.12
CA ASN A 22 -9.54 14.53 -0.79
C ASN A 22 -9.84 15.42 -2.00
N SER A 23 -8.81 15.83 -2.75
CA SER A 23 -8.99 16.67 -3.95
C SER A 23 -9.80 15.97 -5.05
N ILE A 24 -9.64 14.65 -5.22
CA ILE A 24 -10.47 13.86 -6.14
C ILE A 24 -11.92 13.87 -5.68
N ALA A 25 -12.18 13.64 -4.39
CA ALA A 25 -13.53 13.64 -3.83
C ALA A 25 -14.21 15.02 -3.95
N GLU A 26 -13.48 16.10 -3.71
CA GLU A 26 -13.96 17.47 -3.93
C GLU A 26 -14.28 17.72 -5.41
N THR A 27 -13.40 17.29 -6.32
CA THR A 27 -13.61 17.40 -7.77
C THR A 27 -14.82 16.60 -8.22
N ASP A 28 -15.03 15.39 -7.68
CA ASP A 28 -16.20 14.55 -7.95
C ASP A 28 -17.51 15.26 -7.54
N SER A 29 -17.51 15.93 -6.38
CA SER A 29 -18.64 16.76 -5.95
C SER A 29 -18.93 17.90 -6.93
N PHE A 30 -17.89 18.62 -7.39
CA PHE A 30 -18.05 19.69 -8.39
C PHE A 30 -18.55 19.18 -9.74
N ILE A 31 -18.06 18.02 -10.19
CA ILE A 31 -18.53 17.36 -11.41
C ILE A 31 -20.03 17.05 -11.31
N ASP A 32 -20.50 16.53 -10.18
CA ASP A 32 -21.91 16.22 -9.99
C ASP A 32 -22.80 17.47 -9.94
N ILE A 33 -22.30 18.57 -9.38
CA ILE A 33 -22.98 19.87 -9.45
C ILE A 33 -23.02 20.37 -10.90
N ALA A 34 -21.90 20.33 -11.62
CA ALA A 34 -21.80 20.78 -13.00
C ALA A 34 -22.70 19.99 -13.96
N LYS A 35 -22.79 18.66 -13.78
CA LYS A 35 -23.71 17.79 -14.52
C LYS A 35 -25.17 18.19 -14.30
N ARG A 36 -25.57 18.44 -13.04
CA ARG A 36 -26.93 18.85 -12.69
C ARG A 36 -27.27 20.25 -13.22
N GLY A 37 -26.31 21.17 -13.17
CA GLY A 37 -26.46 22.55 -13.64
C GLY A 37 -26.28 22.75 -15.15
N LYS A 38 -25.94 21.69 -15.92
CA LYS A 38 -25.55 21.78 -17.35
C LYS A 38 -24.49 22.86 -17.62
N LEU A 39 -23.49 22.96 -16.74
CA LEU A 39 -22.43 23.97 -16.87
C LEU A 39 -21.45 23.60 -18.00
N MET A 40 -21.01 24.60 -18.77
CA MET A 40 -20.04 24.41 -19.87
C MET A 40 -18.66 23.91 -19.40
N CYS A 41 -18.27 24.17 -18.14
CA CYS A 41 -16.97 23.80 -17.58
C CYS A 41 -16.84 22.32 -17.14
N LEU A 42 -17.82 21.46 -17.41
CA LEU A 42 -17.78 20.04 -17.04
C LEU A 42 -16.54 19.32 -17.61
N LYS A 43 -16.12 19.68 -18.82
CA LYS A 43 -14.95 19.09 -19.47
C LYS A 43 -13.66 19.39 -18.69
N ASP A 44 -13.47 20.64 -18.28
CA ASP A 44 -12.28 21.06 -17.53
C ASP A 44 -12.20 20.35 -16.17
N PHE A 45 -13.33 20.13 -15.50
CA PHE A 45 -13.36 19.37 -14.25
C PHE A 45 -13.02 17.89 -14.44
N LEU A 46 -13.48 17.27 -15.54
CA LEU A 46 -13.14 15.89 -15.86
C LEU A 46 -11.64 15.72 -16.15
N GLU A 47 -11.07 16.63 -16.95
CA GLU A 47 -9.63 16.64 -17.25
C GLU A 47 -8.80 16.86 -15.97
N HIS A 48 -9.21 17.80 -15.12
CA HIS A 48 -8.55 18.03 -13.84
C HIS A 48 -8.59 16.79 -12.93
N ARG A 49 -9.73 16.11 -12.87
CA ARG A 49 -9.88 14.86 -12.11
C ARG A 49 -8.94 13.76 -12.62
N GLU A 50 -8.84 13.59 -13.93
CA GLU A 50 -7.94 12.59 -14.52
C GLU A 50 -6.48 12.84 -14.12
N LEU A 51 -6.03 14.10 -14.15
CA LEU A 51 -4.70 14.48 -13.68
C LEU A 51 -4.48 14.11 -12.20
N LEU A 52 -5.45 14.40 -11.33
CA LEU A 52 -5.36 14.04 -9.90
C LEU A 52 -5.28 12.51 -9.71
N VAL A 53 -6.08 11.75 -10.46
CA VAL A 53 -6.07 10.29 -10.44
C VAL A 53 -4.71 9.73 -10.89
N ASP A 54 -4.09 10.30 -11.93
CA ASP A 54 -2.79 9.87 -12.39
C ASP A 54 -1.67 10.18 -11.39
N VAL A 55 -1.72 11.34 -10.74
CA VAL A 55 -0.81 11.66 -9.64
C VAL A 55 -1.01 10.70 -8.46
N GLN A 56 -2.26 10.35 -8.13
CA GLN A 56 -2.56 9.37 -7.07
C GLN A 56 -2.01 7.97 -7.42
N LYS A 57 -2.14 7.52 -8.67
CA LYS A 57 -1.53 6.26 -9.14
C LYS A 57 -0.01 6.28 -8.97
N GLU A 58 0.63 7.38 -9.32
CA GLU A 58 2.08 7.52 -9.14
C GLU A 58 2.48 7.52 -7.67
N CYS A 59 1.70 8.16 -6.79
CA CYS A 59 1.89 8.07 -5.35
C CYS A 59 1.82 6.61 -4.85
N ASN A 60 0.83 5.86 -5.32
CA ASN A 60 0.67 4.44 -4.96
C ASN A 60 1.86 3.60 -5.45
N ARG A 61 2.37 3.82 -6.67
CA ARG A 61 3.55 3.13 -7.19
C ARG A 61 4.78 3.41 -6.33
N ARG A 62 5.01 4.67 -5.96
CA ARG A 62 6.12 5.05 -5.08
C ARG A 62 5.99 4.47 -3.67
N MET A 63 4.77 4.40 -3.13
CA MET A 63 4.50 3.77 -1.83
C MET A 63 4.89 2.29 -1.86
N VAL A 64 4.55 1.56 -2.92
CA VAL A 64 4.97 0.16 -3.10
C VAL A 64 6.49 0.04 -3.13
N THR A 65 7.20 0.94 -3.81
CA THR A 65 8.67 0.96 -3.81
C THR A 65 9.23 1.20 -2.41
N LEU A 66 8.67 2.14 -1.64
CA LEU A 66 9.10 2.38 -0.26
C LEU A 66 8.84 1.17 0.64
N TYR A 67 7.70 0.48 0.50
CA TYR A 67 7.42 -0.76 1.22
C TYR A 67 8.43 -1.86 0.90
N LYS A 68 8.79 -2.04 -0.38
CA LYS A 68 9.84 -3.00 -0.78
C LYS A 68 11.17 -2.65 -0.13
N SER A 69 11.56 -1.37 -0.15
CA SER A 69 12.78 -0.91 0.51
C SER A 69 12.74 -1.16 2.03
N ALA A 70 11.62 -0.87 2.67
CA ALA A 70 11.41 -1.12 4.11
C ALA A 70 11.50 -2.60 4.48
N ILE A 71 10.98 -3.49 3.63
CA ILE A 71 11.11 -4.94 3.81
C ILE A 71 12.58 -5.37 3.72
N VAL A 72 13.30 -4.91 2.68
CA VAL A 72 14.71 -5.29 2.45
C VAL A 72 15.63 -4.76 3.54
N ASN A 73 15.39 -3.53 4.03
CA ASN A 73 16.23 -2.89 5.04
C ASN A 73 15.76 -3.17 6.48
N ASP A 74 14.71 -3.97 6.67
CA ASP A 74 14.05 -4.21 7.96
C ASP A 74 13.71 -2.94 8.75
N VAL A 75 13.10 -1.97 8.07
CA VAL A 75 12.69 -0.71 8.68
C VAL A 75 11.17 -0.69 8.81
N ASP A 76 10.64 -0.45 10.01
CA ASP A 76 9.22 -0.18 10.21
C ASP A 76 8.91 1.27 9.81
N ILE A 77 8.27 1.46 8.66
CA ILE A 77 7.96 2.79 8.10
C ILE A 77 6.55 3.28 8.43
N ASP A 78 5.63 2.38 8.76
CA ASP A 78 4.21 2.69 8.90
C ASP A 78 3.60 2.25 10.24
N GLY A 79 4.38 1.57 11.09
CA GLY A 79 3.97 1.08 12.41
C GLY A 79 2.96 -0.06 12.33
N THR A 80 2.71 -0.62 11.15
CA THR A 80 1.66 -1.62 10.97
C THR A 80 2.18 -3.02 11.24
N ARG A 81 1.32 -3.84 11.84
CA ARG A 81 1.59 -5.28 12.00
C ARG A 81 1.74 -5.99 10.66
N LEU A 82 1.07 -5.50 9.62
CA LEU A 82 1.11 -6.09 8.29
C LEU A 82 2.50 -6.00 7.66
N LEU A 83 3.20 -4.86 7.79
CA LEU A 83 4.56 -4.73 7.30
C LEU A 83 5.51 -5.73 7.99
N LYS A 84 5.34 -5.92 9.30
CA LYS A 84 6.11 -6.92 10.06
C LYS A 84 5.84 -8.35 9.60
N VAL A 85 4.59 -8.68 9.21
CA VAL A 85 4.25 -9.96 8.56
C VAL A 85 5.03 -10.13 7.27
N TYR A 86 5.06 -9.12 6.40
CA TYR A 86 5.82 -9.18 5.14
C TYR A 86 7.34 -9.29 5.38
N GLN A 87 7.88 -8.57 6.35
CA GLN A 87 9.29 -8.67 6.74
C GLN A 87 9.62 -10.08 7.25
N PHE A 88 8.75 -10.67 8.07
CA PHE A 88 8.90 -12.06 8.54
C PHE A 88 8.92 -13.03 7.36
N PHE A 89 7.98 -12.92 6.43
CA PHE A 89 7.96 -13.79 5.24
C PHE A 89 9.22 -13.62 4.39
N PHE A 90 9.64 -12.38 4.16
CA PHE A 90 10.81 -12.09 3.37
C PHE A 90 12.09 -12.68 3.98
N ARG A 91 12.27 -12.51 5.29
CA ARG A 91 13.41 -13.06 6.06
C ARG A 91 13.46 -14.58 6.06
N ASN A 92 12.29 -15.21 6.17
CA ASN A 92 12.18 -16.64 6.36
C ASN A 92 11.79 -17.38 5.08
N ILE A 93 11.82 -16.74 3.91
CA ILE A 93 11.28 -17.31 2.67
C ILE A 93 11.94 -18.63 2.29
N SER A 94 13.24 -18.80 2.57
CA SER A 94 13.96 -20.05 2.32
C SER A 94 13.51 -21.17 3.24
N GLN A 95 13.32 -20.88 4.54
CA GLN A 95 12.87 -21.87 5.53
C GLN A 95 11.41 -22.25 5.29
N ILE A 96 10.55 -21.25 5.04
CA ILE A 96 9.15 -21.43 4.67
C ILE A 96 9.05 -22.23 3.36
N GLY A 97 9.89 -21.92 2.37
CA GLY A 97 9.95 -22.66 1.12
C GLY A 97 10.34 -24.13 1.31
N MET A 98 11.26 -24.44 2.21
CA MET A 98 11.61 -25.83 2.57
C MET A 98 10.45 -26.56 3.26
N LEU A 99 9.79 -25.91 4.22
CA LEU A 99 8.59 -26.43 4.89
C LEU A 99 7.45 -26.70 3.89
N LEU A 100 7.24 -25.77 2.94
CA LEU A 100 6.19 -25.88 1.93
C LEU A 100 6.48 -26.90 0.83
N ARG A 101 7.75 -27.27 0.59
CA ARG A 101 8.10 -28.31 -0.41
C ARG A 101 7.50 -29.67 -0.09
N HIS A 102 7.20 -29.95 1.18
CA HIS A 102 6.66 -31.23 1.63
C HIS A 102 5.13 -31.24 1.65
N LEU A 103 4.49 -30.12 1.29
CA LEU A 103 3.04 -29.97 1.28
C LEU A 103 2.50 -30.09 -0.16
N PRO A 104 1.32 -30.72 -0.36
CA PRO A 104 0.72 -30.86 -1.69
C PRO A 104 0.42 -29.49 -2.30
N ARG A 105 0.97 -29.22 -3.49
CA ARG A 105 0.82 -27.94 -4.18
C ARG A 105 -0.64 -27.69 -4.57
N GLY A 106 -1.13 -26.45 -4.37
CA GLY A 106 -2.41 -25.98 -4.93
C GLY A 106 -3.56 -25.76 -3.94
N SER A 107 -3.39 -26.05 -2.65
CA SER A 107 -4.45 -25.79 -1.66
C SER A 107 -4.35 -24.38 -1.07
N ASN A 108 -5.38 -23.56 -1.25
CA ASN A 108 -5.52 -22.23 -0.62
C ASN A 108 -5.42 -22.30 0.92
N ALA A 109 -5.75 -23.45 1.52
CA ALA A 109 -5.62 -23.68 2.96
C ALA A 109 -4.16 -23.60 3.44
N ILE A 110 -3.19 -23.96 2.61
CA ILE A 110 -1.75 -23.91 2.96
C ILE A 110 -1.30 -22.46 3.12
N TRP A 111 -1.70 -21.57 2.21
CA TRP A 111 -1.43 -20.14 2.35
C TRP A 111 -2.12 -19.53 3.57
N GLY A 112 -3.34 -19.99 3.88
CA GLY A 112 -4.04 -19.64 5.11
C GLY A 112 -3.24 -20.01 6.37
N ILE A 113 -2.71 -21.24 6.44
CA ILE A 113 -1.88 -21.71 7.57
C ILE A 113 -0.59 -20.88 7.65
N VAL A 114 0.10 -20.66 6.54
CA VAL A 114 1.35 -19.88 6.48
C VAL A 114 1.15 -18.45 7.01
N ILE A 115 0.05 -17.80 6.60
CA ILE A 115 -0.35 -16.47 7.11
C ILE A 115 -0.68 -16.54 8.60
N LEU A 116 -1.46 -17.53 9.04
CA LEU A 116 -1.83 -17.71 10.44
C LEU A 116 -0.60 -17.94 11.33
N THR A 117 0.36 -18.74 10.89
CA THR A 117 1.62 -19.00 11.60
C THR A 117 2.44 -17.71 11.74
N ALA A 118 2.54 -16.90 10.67
CA ALA A 118 3.22 -15.61 10.75
C ALA A 118 2.53 -14.64 11.72
N ILE A 119 1.19 -14.63 11.75
CA ILE A 119 0.41 -13.82 12.70
C ILE A 119 0.66 -14.28 14.13
N ILE A 120 0.64 -15.59 14.41
CA ILE A 120 0.88 -16.15 15.75
C ILE A 120 2.32 -15.84 16.21
N PHE A 121 3.32 -16.02 15.35
CA PHE A 121 4.71 -15.72 15.69
C PHE A 121 4.92 -14.24 16.02
N LEU A 122 4.29 -13.34 15.27
CA LEU A 122 4.35 -11.91 15.57
C LEU A 122 3.62 -11.53 16.85
N TYR A 123 2.57 -12.27 17.22
CA TYR A 123 1.84 -12.03 18.47
C TYR A 123 2.59 -12.60 19.69
N ALA A 124 3.27 -13.73 19.54
CA ALA A 124 4.05 -14.38 20.60
C ALA A 124 5.44 -13.73 20.81
N ALA A 125 5.96 -13.01 19.81
CA ALA A 125 7.20 -12.24 19.91
C ALA A 125 7.00 -10.80 20.42
N CYS A 126 5.76 -10.43 20.78
CA CYS A 126 5.42 -9.18 21.46
C CYS A 126 5.43 -9.35 22.98
#